data_AF-A0A1G8WIP1-F1
#
_entry.id   AF-A0A1G8WIP1-F1
#
_cell.length_a   1.000
_cell.length_b   1.000
_cell.length_c   1.000
_cell.angle_alpha   90.00
_cell.angle_beta   90.00
_cell.angle_gamma   90.00
#
_symmetry.space_group_name_H-M   'P 1'
#
loop_
_entity.id
_entity.type
_entity.pdbx_description
1 polymer ?
#
loop_
_entity_poly.entity_id
_entity_poly.type
_entity_poly.pdbx_seq_one_letter_code
_entity_poly.pdbx_strand_id
1 'polypeptide(L)'
;MTTDLDVFEDIVSSIMDGTYEDEISDPFFLDKCRDLQEDAEIFAALNPDKSGYYLIQRKLIVYRIISKITIEKVGFDNKQKERLEFIEKGLLSLYWLYMELLVEIKH
;
A
#
# COMPACT_ATOMS: atom_id res chain seq x y z
N MET A 1 11.47 4.37 11.08
CA MET A 1 10.11 4.01 11.51
C MET A 1 9.29 3.85 10.23
N THR A 2 9.53 2.74 9.55
CA THR A 2 9.11 2.43 8.16
C THR A 2 8.47 1.04 8.09
N THR A 3 8.30 0.38 9.23
CA THR A 3 7.99 -1.04 9.39
C THR A 3 6.64 -1.47 8.86
N ASP A 4 5.63 -0.60 8.87
CA ASP A 4 4.26 -1.02 8.58
C ASP A 4 3.98 -1.13 7.07
N LEU A 5 4.78 -0.46 6.23
CA LEU A 5 4.70 -0.58 4.78
C LEU A 5 5.64 -1.65 4.23
N ASP A 6 6.67 -2.03 5.00
CA ASP A 6 7.59 -3.12 4.65
C ASP A 6 6.83 -4.46 4.48
N VAL A 7 5.75 -4.65 5.23
CA VAL A 7 4.86 -5.82 5.11
C VAL A 7 4.29 -5.98 3.69
N PHE A 8 4.00 -4.88 2.99
CA PHE A 8 3.50 -4.94 1.63
C PHE A 8 4.61 -5.31 0.65
N GLU A 9 5.85 -4.91 0.91
CA GLU A 9 7.01 -5.34 0.11
C GLU A 9 7.28 -6.83 0.27
N ASP A 10 7.11 -7.36 1.48
CA ASP A 10 7.24 -8.79 1.77
C ASP A 10 6.14 -9.61 1.10
N ILE A 11 4.88 -9.15 1.16
CA ILE A 11 3.76 -9.78 0.45
C ILE A 11 4.01 -9.76 -1.06
N VAL A 12 4.39 -8.61 -1.63
CA VAL A 12 4.64 -8.52 -3.07
C VAL A 12 5.80 -9.42 -3.49
N SER A 13 6.89 -9.44 -2.72
CA SER A 13 8.06 -10.27 -3.04
C SER A 13 7.75 -11.76 -2.93
N SER A 14 7.01 -12.20 -1.90
CA SER A 14 6.59 -13.59 -1.77
C SER A 14 5.64 -14.04 -2.88
N ILE A 15 4.77 -13.15 -3.38
CA ILE A 15 3.93 -13.48 -4.56
C ILE A 15 4.81 -13.64 -5.81
N MET A 16 5.76 -12.73 -6.02
CA MET A 16 6.69 -12.76 -7.16
C MET A 16 7.59 -14.01 -7.13
N ASP A 17 8.02 -14.43 -5.95
CA ASP A 17 8.84 -15.63 -5.72
C ASP A 17 8.02 -16.93 -5.74
N GLY A 18 6.68 -16.84 -5.81
CA GLY A 18 5.79 -17.99 -5.82
C GLY A 18 5.65 -18.70 -4.47
N THR A 19 6.12 -18.08 -3.39
CA THR A 19 6.09 -18.61 -2.02
C THR A 19 4.86 -18.15 -1.22
N TYR A 20 4.05 -17.26 -1.79
CA TYR A 20 2.84 -16.78 -1.14
C TYR A 20 1.73 -17.84 -1.14
N GLU A 21 1.38 -18.32 0.04
CA GLU A 21 0.45 -19.44 0.22
C GLU A 21 -1.03 -18.99 0.26
N ASP A 22 -1.30 -17.72 0.62
CA ASP A 22 -2.66 -17.22 0.87
C ASP A 22 -3.53 -17.08 -0.39
N GLU A 23 -4.85 -17.24 -0.22
CA GLU A 23 -5.85 -17.12 -1.30
C GLU A 23 -6.09 -15.66 -1.73
N ILE A 24 -6.85 -15.45 -2.81
CA ILE A 24 -7.11 -14.17 -3.52
C ILE A 24 -7.92 -13.14 -2.68
N SER A 25 -7.95 -13.31 -1.36
CA SER A 25 -8.65 -12.43 -0.43
C SER A 25 -7.94 -12.43 0.91
N ASP A 26 -6.63 -12.19 0.91
CA ASP A 26 -5.81 -12.19 2.12
C ASP A 26 -6.40 -11.19 3.14
N PRO A 27 -7.03 -11.68 4.23
CA PRO A 27 -7.62 -10.82 5.24
C PRO A 27 -6.54 -9.98 5.94
N PHE A 28 -5.32 -10.50 6.05
CA PHE A 28 -4.21 -9.80 6.66
C PHE A 28 -3.81 -8.56 5.86
N PHE A 29 -3.70 -8.69 4.53
CA PHE A 29 -3.46 -7.53 3.66
C PHE A 29 -4.54 -6.46 3.79
N LEU A 30 -5.82 -6.87 3.81
CA LEU A 30 -6.94 -5.93 3.89
C LEU A 30 -7.02 -5.23 5.25
N ASP A 31 -6.79 -5.97 6.34
CA ASP A 31 -6.75 -5.40 7.69
C ASP A 31 -5.57 -4.44 7.82
N LYS A 32 -4.39 -4.77 7.27
CA LYS A 32 -3.24 -3.86 7.23
C LYS A 32 -3.52 -2.60 6.41
N CYS A 33 -4.25 -2.72 5.30
CA CYS A 33 -4.71 -1.54 4.57
C CYS A 33 -5.59 -0.66 5.47
N ARG A 34 -6.58 -1.25 6.15
CA ARG A 34 -7.49 -0.50 7.03
C ARG A 34 -6.75 0.20 8.18
N ASP A 35 -5.87 -0.52 8.87
CA ASP A 35 -5.04 0.03 9.96
C ASP A 35 -4.30 1.29 9.49
N LEU A 36 -3.67 1.22 8.31
CA LEU A 36 -2.90 2.33 7.75
C LEU A 36 -3.77 3.50 7.28
N GLN A 37 -5.00 3.25 6.85
CA GLN A 37 -5.97 4.30 6.54
C GLN A 37 -6.33 5.06 7.82
N GLU A 38 -6.78 4.34 8.85
CA GLU A 38 -7.18 4.91 10.14
C GLU A 38 -6.02 5.68 10.79
N ASP A 39 -4.81 5.11 10.80
CA ASP A 39 -3.62 5.77 11.32
C ASP A 39 -3.30 7.08 10.59
N ALA A 40 -3.48 7.14 9.27
CA ALA A 40 -3.21 8.33 8.50
C ALA A 40 -4.22 9.45 8.78
N GLU A 41 -5.51 9.11 8.86
CA GLU A 41 -6.57 10.05 9.21
C GLU A 41 -6.38 10.59 10.63
N ILE A 42 -6.12 9.72 11.61
CA ILE A 42 -5.85 10.10 13.00
C ILE A 42 -4.60 10.99 13.08
N PHE A 43 -3.50 10.59 12.42
CA PHE A 43 -2.26 11.37 12.45
C PHE A 43 -2.47 12.76 11.85
N ALA A 44 -3.17 12.86 10.71
CA ALA A 44 -3.45 14.13 10.05
C ALA A 44 -4.30 15.05 10.93
N ALA A 45 -5.33 14.51 11.58
CA ALA A 45 -6.19 15.27 12.49
C ALA A 45 -5.46 15.76 13.75
N LEU A 46 -4.58 14.93 14.32
CA LEU A 46 -3.86 15.26 15.56
C LEU A 46 -2.59 16.09 15.35
N ASN A 47 -1.98 16.02 14.16
CA ASN A 47 -0.69 16.66 13.86
C ASN A 47 -0.73 17.43 12.52
N PRO A 48 -1.59 18.45 12.37
CA PRO A 48 -1.78 19.14 11.09
C PRO A 48 -0.50 19.78 10.55
N ASP A 49 0.42 20.23 11.40
CA ASP A 49 1.72 20.82 11.03
C ASP A 49 2.72 19.79 10.47
N LYS A 50 2.59 18.51 10.81
CA LYS A 50 3.50 17.43 10.38
C LYS A 50 2.89 16.50 9.33
N SER A 51 1.57 16.56 9.20
CA SER A 51 0.75 15.73 8.33
C SER A 51 1.23 15.72 6.87
N GLY A 52 1.61 16.88 6.32
CA GLY A 52 2.07 16.99 4.93
C GLY A 52 3.31 16.15 4.63
N TYR A 53 4.34 16.24 5.48
CA TYR A 53 5.56 15.43 5.31
C TYR A 53 5.28 13.94 5.50
N TYR A 54 4.51 13.59 6.53
CA TYR A 54 4.10 12.22 6.85
C TYR A 54 3.37 11.54 5.67
N LEU A 55 2.37 12.20 5.10
CA LEU A 55 1.58 11.66 4.00
C LEU A 55 2.40 11.55 2.70
N ILE A 56 3.27 12.53 2.41
CA ILE A 56 4.17 12.46 1.25
C ILE A 56 5.09 11.24 1.34
N GLN A 57 5.69 10.98 2.50
CA GLN A 57 6.56 9.82 2.70
C GLN A 57 5.82 8.50 2.45
N ARG A 58 4.65 8.32 3.08
CA ARG A 58 3.83 7.11 2.90
C ARG A 58 3.37 6.93 1.46
N LYS A 59 2.92 8.01 0.82
CA LYS A 59 2.55 8.03 -0.61
C LYS A 59 3.69 7.56 -1.51
N LEU A 60 4.92 8.05 -1.29
CA LEU A 60 6.08 7.67 -2.11
C LEU A 60 6.44 6.19 -1.94
N ILE A 61 6.35 5.67 -0.72
CA ILE A 61 6.59 4.25 -0.45
C ILE A 61 5.53 3.40 -1.17
N VAL A 62 4.23 3.68 -0.98
CA VAL A 62 3.16 2.94 -1.67
C VAL A 62 3.31 3.00 -3.19
N TYR A 63 3.66 4.16 -3.74
CA TYR A 63 3.91 4.31 -5.18
C TYR A 63 5.08 3.45 -5.67
N ARG A 64 6.18 3.35 -4.89
CA ARG A 64 7.31 2.46 -5.20
C ARG A 64 6.86 1.00 -5.32
N ILE A 65 6.03 0.54 -4.37
CA ILE A 65 5.53 -0.84 -4.34
C ILE A 65 4.64 -1.10 -5.56
N ILE A 66 3.68 -0.20 -5.85
CA ILE A 66 2.82 -0.30 -7.04
C ILE A 66 3.67 -0.36 -8.32
N SER A 67 4.67 0.51 -8.45
CA SER A 67 5.53 0.54 -9.64
C SER A 67 6.29 -0.78 -9.84
N LYS A 68 6.74 -1.41 -8.76
CA LYS A 68 7.38 -2.74 -8.81
C LYS A 68 6.40 -3.79 -9.36
N ILE A 69 5.16 -3.79 -8.87
CA ILE A 69 4.10 -4.69 -9.35
C ILE A 69 3.86 -4.48 -10.85
N THR A 70 3.73 -3.25 -11.32
CA THR A 70 3.40 -2.94 -12.72
C THR A 70 4.51 -3.34 -13.70
N ILE A 71 5.79 -3.13 -13.34
CA ILE A 71 6.94 -3.40 -14.22
C ILE A 71 7.17 -4.90 -14.41
N GLU A 72 6.93 -5.70 -13.37
CA GLU A 72 7.39 -7.10 -13.31
C GLU A 72 6.35 -8.13 -13.78
N LYS A 73 5.14 -7.73 -14.24
CA LYS A 73 4.07 -8.69 -14.64
C LYS A 73 4.43 -9.63 -15.81
N VAL A 74 5.52 -9.36 -16.52
CA VAL A 74 5.99 -10.17 -17.65
C VAL A 74 6.76 -11.39 -17.12
N GLY A 75 6.14 -12.57 -17.16
CA GLY A 75 6.75 -13.84 -16.76
C GLY A 75 6.04 -14.57 -15.62
N PHE A 76 5.10 -13.90 -14.94
CA PHE A 76 4.30 -14.52 -13.88
C PHE A 76 3.17 -15.39 -14.40
N ASP A 77 2.83 -16.44 -13.65
CA ASP A 77 1.66 -17.26 -13.92
C ASP A 77 0.34 -16.50 -13.62
N ASN A 78 -0.79 -17.10 -13.98
CA ASN A 78 -2.09 -16.45 -13.80
C ASN A 78 -2.43 -16.21 -12.32
N LYS A 79 -2.04 -17.12 -11.43
CA LYS A 79 -2.34 -17.01 -9.99
C LYS A 79 -1.54 -15.87 -9.35
N GLN A 80 -0.26 -15.77 -9.71
CA GLN A 80 0.61 -14.66 -9.32
C GLN A 80 0.07 -13.33 -9.83
N LYS A 81 -0.37 -13.26 -11.09
CA LYS A 81 -0.97 -12.04 -11.66
C LYS A 81 -2.24 -11.63 -10.94
N GLU A 82 -3.17 -12.54 -10.70
CA GLU A 82 -4.42 -12.26 -9.99
C GLU A 82 -4.15 -11.74 -8.57
N ARG A 83 -3.20 -12.34 -7.85
CA ARG A 83 -2.79 -11.88 -6.52
C ARG A 83 -2.14 -10.50 -6.58
N LEU A 84 -1.21 -10.27 -7.50
CA LEU A 84 -0.57 -8.97 -7.68
C LEU A 84 -1.59 -7.88 -8.05
N GLU A 85 -2.60 -8.18 -8.86
CA GLU A 85 -3.69 -7.26 -9.18
C GLU A 85 -4.56 -6.94 -7.97
N PHE A 86 -4.82 -7.92 -7.11
CA PHE A 86 -5.53 -7.71 -5.85
C PHE A 86 -4.76 -6.75 -4.94
N ILE A 87 -3.47 -7.01 -4.73
CA ILE A 87 -2.59 -6.15 -3.91
C ILE A 87 -2.48 -4.75 -4.51
N GLU A 88 -2.28 -4.64 -5.82
CA GLU A 88 -2.19 -3.36 -6.54
C GLU A 88 -3.44 -2.50 -6.33
N LYS A 89 -4.65 -3.09 -6.38
CA LYS A 89 -5.91 -2.36 -6.12
C LYS A 89 -5.99 -1.82 -4.69
N GLY A 90 -5.61 -2.61 -3.68
CA GLY A 90 -5.58 -2.15 -2.29
C GLY A 90 -4.58 -1.01 -2.07
N LEU A 91 -3.37 -1.16 -2.62
CA LEU A 91 -2.34 -0.12 -2.55
C LEU A 91 -2.73 1.16 -3.29
N LEU A 92 -3.41 1.06 -4.43
CA LEU A 92 -3.96 2.23 -5.12
C LEU A 92 -4.99 2.96 -4.26
N SER A 93 -5.84 2.25 -3.53
CA SER A 93 -6.80 2.86 -2.60
C SER A 93 -6.08 3.63 -1.48
N LEU A 94 -5.03 3.06 -0.88
CA LEU A 94 -4.20 3.77 0.10
C LEU A 94 -3.52 5.01 -0.49
N TYR A 95 -2.97 4.90 -1.69
CA TYR A 95 -2.34 6.01 -2.39
C TYR A 95 -3.32 7.17 -2.61
N TRP A 96 -4.56 6.86 -3.01
CA TRP A 96 -5.60 7.87 -3.21
C TRP A 96 -6.01 8.54 -1.90
N LEU A 97 -6.21 7.78 -0.82
CA LEU A 97 -6.51 8.37 0.49
C LEU A 97 -5.43 9.36 0.93
N TYR A 98 -4.15 8.99 0.81
CA TYR A 98 -3.06 9.90 1.17
C TYR A 98 -3.04 11.17 0.32
N MET A 99 -3.45 11.08 -0.95
CA MET A 99 -3.61 12.23 -1.82
C MET A 99 -4.76 13.14 -1.39
N GLU A 100 -5.90 12.57 -1.00
CA GLU A 100 -7.07 13.31 -0.52
C GLU A 100 -6.72 14.08 0.76
N LEU A 101 -6.14 13.41 1.76
CA LEU A 101 -5.68 14.05 3.00
C LEU A 101 -4.66 15.17 2.73
N LEU A 102 -3.76 14.98 1.75
CA LEU A 102 -2.80 16.02 1.34
C LEU A 102 -3.46 17.26 0.72
N VAL A 103 -4.59 17.09 0.04
CA VAL A 103 -5.37 18.21 -0.50
C VAL A 103 -6.08 18.94 0.63
N GLU A 104 -6.67 18.23 1.59
CA GLU A 104 -7.37 18.81 2.72
C GLU A 104 -6.47 19.69 3.59
N ILE A 105 -5.19 19.32 3.78
CA ILE A 105 -4.22 20.14 4.53
C ILE A 105 -3.95 21.51 3.87
N LYS A 106 -4.15 21.63 2.55
CA LYS A 106 -3.88 22.87 1.81
C LYS A 106 -5.05 23.86 1.82
N HIS A 107 -6.18 23.49 2.42
CA HIS A 107 -7.40 24.30 2.51
C HIS A 107 -7.73 24.65 3.96
#